data_AF-A0A359EVD1-F1
#
_entry.id   AF-A0A359EVD1-F1
#
_cell.length_a   1.000
_cell.length_b   1.000
_cell.length_c   1.000
_cell.angle_alpha   90.00
_cell.angle_beta   90.00
_cell.angle_gamma   90.00
#
_symmetry.space_group_name_H-M   'P 1'
#
loop_
_entity.id
_entity.type
_entity.pdbx_description
1 polymer ?
#
loop_
_entity_poly.entity_id
_entity_poly.type
_entity_poly.pdbx_seq_one_letter_code
_entity_poly.pdbx_strand_id
1 'polypeptide(L)'
;MTVPDLQAPQQLIPYGAVSKDGYFKGIRLAGKVKVVKNFANLKVQVVKNFPDLKVKKVSNFPNKVGEWQFVENFPDFTIQFVDNFPDIKIQFVDNFPGVP
;
A
#
# COMPACT_ATOMS: atom_id res chain seq x y z
N MET A 1 15.88 35.52 -16.65
CA MET A 1 15.21 35.52 -15.33
C MET A 1 14.89 34.07 -15.02
N THR A 2 15.47 33.56 -13.96
CA THR A 2 15.71 32.14 -13.65
C THR A 2 14.45 31.29 -13.55
N VAL A 3 14.45 30.17 -14.25
CA VAL A 3 13.62 29.01 -13.90
C VAL A 3 14.11 28.44 -12.57
N PRO A 4 13.18 27.95 -11.73
CA PRO A 4 13.44 26.67 -11.09
C PRO A 4 12.22 25.77 -11.24
N ASP A 5 12.38 24.76 -12.09
CA ASP A 5 12.13 23.36 -11.75
C ASP A 5 11.12 23.15 -10.59
N LEU A 6 9.83 23.05 -10.92
CA LEU A 6 8.87 22.36 -10.06
C LEU A 6 8.83 20.88 -10.44
N GLN A 7 10.00 20.27 -10.56
CA GLN A 7 10.13 18.88 -10.20
C GLN A 7 10.01 18.91 -8.67
N ALA A 8 8.81 18.62 -8.16
CA ALA A 8 8.67 18.23 -6.76
C ALA A 8 9.85 17.31 -6.45
N PRO A 9 10.62 17.53 -5.36
CA PRO A 9 11.69 16.62 -5.03
C PRO A 9 11.03 15.25 -5.10
N GLN A 10 11.48 14.45 -6.08
CA GLN A 10 11.29 13.03 -6.03
C GLN A 10 11.99 12.69 -4.74
N GLN A 11 11.24 12.76 -3.63
CA GLN A 11 11.56 12.09 -2.40
C GLN A 11 11.90 10.72 -2.94
N LEU A 12 13.19 10.42 -2.96
CA LEU A 12 13.69 9.09 -3.23
C LEU A 12 13.10 8.29 -2.09
N ILE A 13 11.82 7.92 -2.22
CA ILE A 13 11.20 6.93 -1.37
C ILE A 13 12.08 5.74 -1.64
N PRO A 14 12.91 5.34 -0.66
CA PRO A 14 13.79 4.20 -0.87
C PRO A 14 12.88 3.08 -1.37
N TYR A 15 13.21 2.52 -2.53
CA TYR A 15 12.46 1.45 -3.17
C TYR A 15 12.08 0.41 -2.10
N GLY A 16 10.82 0.45 -1.64
CA GLY A 16 10.34 -0.38 -0.52
C GLY A 16 9.57 0.34 0.58
N ALA A 17 9.71 1.66 0.75
CA ALA A 17 9.00 2.39 1.82
C ALA A 17 7.64 2.92 1.35
N VAL A 18 6.57 2.58 2.07
CA VAL A 18 5.30 3.27 1.98
C VAL A 18 5.50 4.73 2.43
N SER A 19 4.97 5.68 1.68
CA SER A 19 5.06 7.10 2.03
C SER A 19 4.40 7.36 3.38
N LYS A 20 4.79 8.42 4.10
CA LYS A 20 4.18 8.79 5.40
C LYS A 20 2.66 8.96 5.32
N ASP A 21 2.15 9.39 4.16
CA ASP A 21 0.73 9.53 3.86
C ASP A 21 0.03 8.21 3.47
N GLY A 22 0.74 7.08 3.47
CA GLY A 22 0.19 5.76 3.13
C GLY A 22 0.10 5.43 1.65
N TYR A 23 0.93 6.08 0.83
CA TYR A 23 0.95 5.89 -0.62
C TYR A 23 2.16 5.07 -1.04
N PHE A 24 1.94 4.16 -2.00
CA PHE A 24 3.01 3.41 -2.64
C PHE A 24 2.90 3.54 -4.16
N LYS A 25 3.94 4.07 -4.80
CA LYS A 25 3.95 4.34 -6.26
C LYS A 25 2.70 5.11 -6.73
N GLY A 26 2.22 6.06 -5.92
CA GLY A 26 1.00 6.83 -6.20
C GLY A 26 -0.33 6.11 -5.91
N ILE A 27 -0.29 4.84 -5.52
CA ILE A 27 -1.47 4.07 -5.11
C ILE A 27 -1.72 4.31 -3.62
N ARG A 28 -2.93 4.73 -3.28
CA ARG A 28 -3.35 4.86 -1.88
C ARG A 28 -3.59 3.48 -1.30
N LEU A 29 -2.85 3.10 -0.27
CA LEU A 29 -2.98 1.79 0.39
C LEU A 29 -4.16 1.76 1.37
N ALA A 30 -5.31 2.28 0.93
CA ALA A 30 -6.58 2.32 1.64
C ALA A 30 -7.70 2.32 0.60
N GLY A 31 -8.69 1.45 0.78
CA GLY A 31 -9.78 1.35 -0.17
C GLY A 31 -10.26 -0.07 -0.39
N LYS A 32 -10.91 -0.27 -1.53
CA LYS A 32 -11.33 -1.57 -2.02
C LYS A 32 -10.17 -2.27 -2.71
N VAL A 33 -9.89 -3.49 -2.25
CA VAL A 33 -8.73 -4.26 -2.67
C VAL A 33 -9.19 -5.56 -3.30
N LYS A 34 -8.61 -5.92 -4.44
CA LYS A 34 -8.81 -7.23 -5.05
C LYS A 34 -7.50 -8.01 -5.08
N VAL A 35 -7.55 -9.25 -4.63
CA VAL A 35 -6.43 -10.17 -4.71
C VAL A 35 -6.44 -10.83 -6.08
N VAL A 36 -5.34 -10.72 -6.83
CA VAL A 36 -5.17 -11.37 -8.13
C VAL A 36 -3.92 -12.25 -8.11
N LYS A 37 -3.92 -13.30 -8.92
CA LYS A 37 -2.76 -14.21 -9.03
C LYS A 37 -1.64 -13.63 -9.90
N ASN A 38 -1.97 -12.92 -10.97
CA ASN A 38 -1.01 -12.33 -11.91
C ASN A 38 -1.38 -10.88 -12.22
N PHE A 39 -0.38 -10.09 -12.62
CA PHE A 39 -0.53 -8.70 -13.06
C PHE A 39 -1.20 -7.77 -12.03
N ALA A 40 -1.00 -8.01 -10.72
CA ALA A 40 -1.39 -7.03 -9.73
C ALA A 40 -0.57 -5.74 -9.88
N ASN A 41 -1.20 -4.62 -9.55
CA ASN A 41 -0.52 -3.33 -9.45
C ASN A 41 0.46 -3.30 -8.27
N LEU A 42 0.19 -4.07 -7.22
CA LEU A 42 0.96 -4.06 -5.97
C LEU A 42 1.33 -5.49 -5.56
N LYS A 43 2.61 -5.75 -5.29
CA LYS A 43 3.06 -7.02 -4.72
C LYS A 43 3.29 -6.85 -3.22
N VAL A 44 2.60 -7.65 -2.43
CA VAL A 44 2.63 -7.54 -0.97
C VAL A 44 3.18 -8.83 -0.38
N GLN A 45 4.04 -8.71 0.62
CA GLN A 45 4.45 -9.85 1.44
C GLN A 45 3.88 -9.68 2.84
N VAL A 46 3.25 -10.73 3.36
CA VAL A 46 2.79 -10.74 4.75
C VAL A 46 3.98 -11.11 5.63
N VAL A 47 4.36 -10.20 6.52
CA VAL A 47 5.48 -10.42 7.46
C VAL A 47 5.02 -10.34 8.90
N LYS A 48 5.73 -11.07 9.77
CA LYS A 48 5.47 -11.07 11.22
C LYS A 48 6.25 -9.97 11.96
N ASN A 49 7.44 -9.63 11.48
CA ASN A 49 8.29 -8.59 12.06
C ASN A 49 8.71 -7.60 10.97
N PHE A 50 8.81 -6.33 11.33
CA PHE A 50 9.15 -5.21 10.43
C PHE A 50 8.22 -5.07 9.20
N PRO A 51 6.90 -4.91 9.40
CA PRO A 51 6.04 -4.48 8.31
C PRO A 51 6.31 -3.02 7.94
N ASP A 52 6.21 -2.70 6.65
CA ASP A 52 6.18 -1.33 6.15
C ASP A 52 4.78 -0.72 6.29
N LEU A 53 3.74 -1.56 6.32
CA LEU A 53 2.35 -1.14 6.49
C LEU A 53 1.57 -2.13 7.35
N LYS A 54 0.84 -1.60 8.33
CA LYS A 54 -0.15 -2.36 9.08
C LYS A 54 -1.49 -2.29 8.39
N VAL A 55 -1.97 -3.45 7.94
CA VAL A 55 -3.23 -3.61 7.22
C VAL A 55 -4.30 -4.14 8.18
N LYS A 56 -5.45 -3.48 8.22
CA LYS A 56 -6.65 -3.93 8.89
C LYS A 56 -7.71 -4.27 7.85
N LYS A 57 -8.25 -5.48 7.93
CA LYS A 57 -9.39 -5.88 7.11
C LYS A 57 -10.65 -5.19 7.65
N VAL A 58 -11.27 -4.35 6.83
CA VAL A 58 -12.54 -3.68 7.15
C VAL A 58 -13.63 -4.11 6.18
N SER A 59 -14.86 -4.21 6.66
CA SER A 59 -16.00 -4.55 5.81
C SER A 59 -16.67 -3.33 5.20
N ASN A 60 -16.50 -2.15 5.81
CA ASN A 60 -17.14 -0.92 5.36
C ASN A 60 -16.24 0.30 5.64
N PHE A 61 -16.26 1.28 4.74
CA PHE A 61 -15.54 2.57 4.84
C PHE A 61 -14.04 2.49 5.16
N PRO A 62 -13.21 1.99 4.23
CA PRO A 62 -11.75 2.10 4.34
C PRO A 62 -11.28 3.56 4.20
N ASN A 63 -11.33 4.31 5.30
CA ASN A 63 -11.02 5.74 5.32
C ASN A 63 -9.55 6.01 5.62
N LYS A 64 -8.90 5.15 6.41
CA LYS A 64 -7.53 5.29 6.87
C LYS A 64 -6.58 4.40 6.08
N VAL A 65 -5.33 4.85 6.00
CA VAL A 65 -4.20 4.09 5.47
C VAL A 65 -4.11 2.73 6.18
N GLY A 66 -3.97 1.66 5.41
CA GLY A 66 -3.96 0.30 5.92
C GLY A 66 -5.35 -0.31 6.10
N GLU A 67 -6.45 0.43 5.94
CA GLU A 67 -7.80 -0.17 5.96
C GLU A 67 -8.15 -0.72 4.59
N TRP A 68 -8.22 -2.05 4.48
CA TRP A 68 -8.47 -2.74 3.22
C TRP A 68 -9.80 -3.45 3.25
N GLN A 69 -10.63 -3.13 2.26
CA GLN A 69 -11.89 -3.79 2.02
C GLN A 69 -11.72 -4.75 0.85
N PHE A 70 -11.72 -6.05 1.11
CA PHE A 70 -11.59 -7.03 0.05
C PHE A 70 -12.90 -7.14 -0.73
N VAL A 71 -12.85 -6.85 -2.02
CA VAL A 71 -14.01 -6.90 -2.92
C VAL A 71 -13.71 -7.73 -4.17
N GLU A 72 -14.74 -8.34 -4.73
CA GLU A 72 -14.68 -9.09 -5.99
C GLU A 72 -14.86 -8.17 -7.21
N ASN A 73 -15.72 -7.17 -7.08
CA ASN A 73 -16.14 -6.25 -8.15
C ASN A 73 -15.83 -4.79 -7.75
N PHE A 74 -15.35 -4.00 -8.71
CA PHE A 74 -14.95 -2.59 -8.54
C PHE A 74 -13.90 -2.35 -7.42
N PRO A 75 -12.73 -3.02 -7.46
CA PRO A 75 -11.62 -2.63 -6.59
C PRO A 75 -11.01 -1.29 -7.04
N ASP A 76 -10.49 -0.54 -6.07
CA ASP A 76 -9.67 0.64 -6.33
C ASP A 76 -8.28 0.23 -6.83
N PHE A 77 -7.72 -0.85 -6.29
CA PHE A 77 -6.44 -1.41 -6.71
C PHE A 77 -6.36 -2.93 -6.49
N THR A 78 -5.42 -3.55 -7.20
CA THR A 78 -5.16 -4.99 -7.12
C THR A 78 -3.86 -5.30 -6.40
N ILE A 79 -3.88 -6.34 -5.56
CA ILE A 79 -2.71 -6.84 -4.85
C ILE A 79 -2.42 -8.28 -5.25
N GLN A 80 -1.15 -8.65 -5.14
CA GLN A 80 -0.68 -10.03 -5.28
C GLN A 80 0.18 -10.36 -4.08
N PHE A 81 -0.13 -11.47 -3.42
CA PHE A 81 0.72 -11.99 -2.36
C PHE A 81 1.92 -12.70 -2.99
N VAL A 82 3.12 -12.29 -2.60
CA VAL A 82 4.37 -12.89 -3.06
C VAL A 82 5.27 -13.19 -1.87
N ASP A 83 6.00 -14.30 -1.95
CA ASP A 83 7.01 -14.67 -0.96
C ASP A 83 8.38 -14.05 -1.25
N ASN A 84 8.70 -13.84 -2.53
CA ASN A 84 9.99 -13.32 -2.99
C ASN A 84 9.78 -12.05 -3.83
N PHE A 85 10.63 -11.04 -3.59
CA PHE A 85 10.56 -9.71 -4.22
C PHE A 85 9.20 -9.00 -4.09
N PRO A 86 8.68 -8.82 -2.86
CA PRO A 86 7.55 -7.91 -2.67
C PRO A 86 7.96 -6.47 -2.95
N ASP A 87 6.96 -5.69 -3.33
CA ASP A 87 7.06 -4.25 -3.43
C ASP A 87 6.90 -3.60 -2.04
N ILE A 88 6.02 -4.15 -1.19
CA ILE A 88 5.80 -3.71 0.20
C ILE A 88 5.62 -4.90 1.14
N LYS A 89 6.00 -4.73 2.42
CA LYS A 89 5.69 -5.71 3.47
C LYS A 89 4.52 -5.22 4.29
N ILE A 90 3.49 -6.05 4.38
CA ILE A 90 2.31 -5.76 5.19
C ILE A 90 2.22 -6.69 6.39
N GLN A 91 1.59 -6.22 7.45
CA GLN A 91 1.18 -7.04 8.57
C GLN A 91 -0.30 -6.86 8.82
N PHE A 92 -1.04 -7.96 8.91
CA PHE A 92 -2.43 -7.90 9.32
C PHE A 92 -2.52 -7.63 10.81
N VAL A 93 -3.24 -6.56 11.17
CA VAL A 93 -3.49 -6.15 12.57
C VAL A 93 -4.97 -5.90 12.79
N ASP A 94 -5.44 -6.18 14.00
CA ASP A 94 -6.81 -5.85 14.42
C ASP A 94 -6.94 -4.42 14.92
N ASN A 95 -5.86 -3.87 15.50
CA ASN A 95 -5.80 -2.52 16.05
C ASN A 95 -4.57 -1.77 15.51
N PHE A 96 -4.76 -0.48 15.21
CA PHE A 96 -3.75 0.43 14.63
C PHE A 96 -3.32 0.13 13.18
N PRO A 97 -4.23 0.22 12.20
CA PRO A 97 -3.84 0.28 10.79
C PRO A 97 -3.06 1.57 10.50
N GLY A 98 -2.10 1.48 9.58
CA GLY A 98 -1.29 2.61 9.16
C GLY A 98 0.18 2.27 8.96
N VAL A 99 0.96 3.28 8.59
CA VAL A 99 2.43 3.19 8.53
C VAL A 99 2.97 3.26 9.97
N PRO A 100 3.84 2.32 10.40
CA PRO A 100 4.42 2.32 11.74
C PRO A 100 5.37 3.50 12.00
#